data_AF-A0A7C1PF27-F1
#
_entry.id   AF-A0A7C1PF27-F1
#
_cell.length_a   1.000
_cell.length_b   1.000
_cell.length_c   1.000
_cell.angle_alpha   90.00
_cell.angle_beta   90.00
_cell.angle_gamma   90.00
#
_symmetry.space_group_name_H-M   'P 1'
#
loop_
_entity.id
_entity.type
_entity.pdbx_description
1 polymer ?
#
loop_
_entity_poly.entity_id
_entity_poly.type
_entity_poly.pdbx_seq_one_letter_code
_entity_poly.pdbx_strand_id
1 'polypeptide(L)'
;MPRWIILGIGGIWPLLSAGCAHTWDTLTSQRFRDAPFTTLRHLIQPEDPVVVLLADPPRSGDERASAWQRLGAERFHQCAPEQQVQLWHMLEHDAAREASPWVRLSAIQALGRLPDPRRVGVLITAYHQADGYPEGYLPPTSASPPNSAVHTGTSAGRLPTRVGHDPLSTLSGPRGFPPEWSNAIRCRALEALGQTQSVEAVRFLAAVAGAYPDNAVPGADERDVRLAAIRALSRCRQPEAVDALFHVLKNNTHSTDTALLHRTHEGLVRLTGRDLPPDPQSWQEVLQTGVTLAPEPTWWEEAADKVVQAVRWLR
;
A
#
# COMPACT_ATOMS: atom_id res chain seq x y z
N MET A 1 22.84 -61.16 2.90
CA MET A 1 22.61 -59.84 3.54
C MET A 1 21.66 -59.05 2.64
N PRO A 2 20.40 -58.81 3.03
CA PRO A 2 19.43 -58.13 2.18
C PRO A 2 19.50 -56.61 2.36
N ARG A 3 19.53 -55.87 1.24
CA ARG A 3 19.42 -54.41 1.18
C ARG A 3 17.94 -54.04 1.16
N TRP A 4 17.51 -53.27 2.15
CA TRP A 4 16.17 -52.68 2.21
C TRP A 4 16.10 -51.46 1.29
N ILE A 5 15.23 -51.52 0.29
CA ILE A 5 14.87 -50.37 -0.55
C ILE A 5 13.70 -49.67 0.16
N ILE A 6 13.97 -48.51 0.76
CA ILE A 6 12.94 -47.63 1.30
C ILE A 6 12.33 -46.89 0.11
N LEU A 7 11.17 -47.35 -0.34
CA LEU A 7 10.28 -46.61 -1.23
C LEU A 7 9.70 -45.43 -0.43
N GLY A 8 10.32 -44.26 -0.56
CA GLY A 8 9.78 -43.01 -0.05
C GLY A 8 8.53 -42.64 -0.82
N ILE A 9 7.37 -42.71 -0.16
CA ILE A 9 6.12 -42.11 -0.64
C ILE A 9 6.32 -40.59 -0.55
N GLY A 10 6.89 -40.02 -1.62
CA GLY A 10 6.99 -38.59 -1.81
C GLY A 10 5.60 -38.01 -2.03
N GLY A 11 5.04 -37.41 -0.98
CA GLY A 11 3.76 -36.69 -1.05
C GLY A 11 3.81 -35.54 -2.05
N ILE A 12 3.06 -35.67 -3.14
CA ILE A 12 2.81 -34.62 -4.14
C ILE A 12 1.82 -33.62 -3.54
N TRP A 13 2.22 -32.84 -2.53
CA TRP A 13 1.30 -31.95 -1.79
C TRP A 13 1.70 -30.47 -1.62
N PRO A 14 2.47 -29.79 -2.50
CA PRO A 14 2.60 -28.33 -2.40
C PRO A 14 1.92 -27.51 -3.51
N LEU A 15 1.16 -28.09 -4.45
CA LEU A 15 0.62 -27.34 -5.60
C LEU A 15 -0.81 -26.78 -5.42
N LEU A 16 -1.51 -27.07 -4.32
CA LEU A 16 -2.91 -26.66 -4.14
C LEU A 16 -3.12 -25.45 -3.21
N SER A 17 -2.07 -24.90 -2.60
CA SER A 17 -2.19 -23.76 -1.68
C SER A 17 -1.88 -22.40 -2.32
N ALA A 18 -1.59 -22.34 -3.63
CA ALA A 18 -1.47 -21.08 -4.36
C ALA A 18 -2.87 -20.48 -4.61
N GLY A 19 -3.40 -19.78 -3.60
CA GLY A 19 -4.47 -18.78 -3.64
C GLY A 19 -5.59 -18.95 -4.68
N CYS A 20 -6.59 -19.78 -4.38
CA CYS A 20 -7.79 -19.95 -5.23
C CYS A 20 -8.63 -18.67 -5.43
N ALA A 21 -8.36 -17.58 -4.69
CA ALA A 21 -9.15 -16.35 -4.74
C ALA A 21 -9.17 -15.72 -6.14
N HIS A 22 -8.03 -15.67 -6.84
CA HIS A 22 -7.96 -15.06 -8.17
C HIS A 22 -8.62 -15.94 -9.25
N THR A 23 -8.57 -17.26 -9.07
CA THR A 23 -9.22 -18.21 -9.97
C THR A 23 -10.74 -18.07 -9.95
N TRP A 24 -11.33 -17.91 -8.76
CA TRP A 24 -12.77 -17.75 -8.65
C TRP A 24 -13.28 -16.45 -9.24
N ASP A 25 -12.58 -15.33 -9.02
CA ASP A 25 -12.95 -14.03 -9.60
C ASP A 25 -12.89 -14.06 -11.13
N THR A 26 -11.86 -14.72 -11.68
CA THR A 26 -11.76 -14.94 -13.13
C THR A 26 -12.92 -15.79 -13.65
N LEU A 27 -13.30 -16.87 -12.96
CA LEU A 27 -14.39 -17.76 -13.37
C LEU A 27 -15.78 -17.12 -13.28
N THR A 28 -15.99 -16.17 -12.35
CA THR A 28 -17.28 -15.47 -12.20
C THR A 28 -17.36 -14.19 -13.02
N SER A 29 -16.23 -13.71 -13.56
CA SER A 29 -16.16 -12.48 -14.36
C SER A 29 -17.06 -12.53 -15.60
N GLN A 30 -17.54 -11.35 -16.02
CA GLN A 30 -18.28 -11.20 -17.28
C GLN A 30 -17.46 -11.69 -18.48
N ARG A 31 -16.14 -11.53 -18.44
CA ARG A 31 -15.21 -12.01 -19.47
C ARG A 31 -15.22 -13.52 -19.63
N PHE A 32 -15.33 -14.27 -18.53
CA PHE A 32 -15.49 -15.71 -18.62
C PHE A 32 -16.82 -16.10 -19.26
N ARG A 33 -17.89 -15.33 -19.02
CA ARG A 33 -19.19 -15.55 -19.68
C ARG A 33 -19.11 -15.29 -21.18
N ASP A 34 -18.42 -14.24 -21.59
CA ASP A 34 -18.31 -13.83 -23.00
C ASP A 34 -17.32 -14.73 -23.77
N ALA A 35 -16.22 -15.16 -23.14
CA ALA A 35 -15.15 -15.94 -23.76
C ALA A 35 -14.49 -16.93 -22.76
N PRO A 36 -15.16 -18.04 -22.40
CA PRO A 36 -14.71 -18.93 -21.32
C PRO A 36 -13.39 -19.62 -21.64
N PHE A 37 -13.20 -20.11 -22.86
CA PHE A 37 -11.98 -20.82 -23.26
C PHE A 37 -10.77 -19.89 -23.35
N THR A 38 -10.96 -18.65 -23.85
CA THR A 38 -9.90 -17.63 -23.91
C THR A 38 -9.49 -17.21 -22.51
N THR A 39 -10.47 -16.96 -21.64
CA THR A 39 -10.24 -16.61 -20.24
C THR A 39 -9.51 -17.73 -19.49
N LEU A 40 -9.92 -18.99 -19.68
CA LEU A 40 -9.24 -20.14 -19.09
C LEU A 40 -7.81 -20.29 -19.60
N ARG A 41 -7.57 -20.05 -20.90
CA ARG A 41 -6.22 -20.06 -21.47
C ARG A 41 -5.33 -18.99 -20.84
N HIS A 42 -5.83 -17.77 -20.66
CA HIS A 42 -5.07 -16.69 -20.01
C HIS A 42 -4.82 -16.95 -18.52
N LEU A 43 -5.71 -17.68 -17.85
CA LEU A 43 -5.50 -18.09 -16.47
C LEU A 43 -4.37 -19.11 -16.34
N ILE A 44 -4.27 -20.05 -17.29
CA ILE A 44 -3.21 -21.08 -17.29
C ILE A 44 -1.88 -20.51 -17.81
N GLN A 45 -1.95 -19.70 -18.86
CA GLN A 45 -0.80 -19.09 -19.52
C GLN A 45 -1.03 -17.58 -19.62
N PRO A 46 -0.67 -16.83 -18.56
CA PRO A 46 -0.79 -15.38 -18.58
C PRO A 46 0.05 -14.78 -19.71
N GLU A 47 -0.53 -13.81 -20.43
CA GLU A 47 0.19 -13.03 -21.43
C GLU A 47 1.35 -12.26 -20.78
N ASP A 48 2.38 -11.98 -21.57
CA ASP A 48 3.51 -11.17 -21.12
C ASP A 48 3.01 -9.82 -20.56
N PRO A 49 3.28 -9.48 -19.28
CA PRO A 49 2.92 -8.19 -18.72
C PRO A 49 3.41 -7.01 -19.55
N VAL A 50 4.58 -7.10 -20.20
CA VAL A 50 5.10 -6.00 -21.03
C VAL A 50 4.22 -5.79 -22.27
N VAL A 51 3.76 -6.87 -22.90
CA VAL A 51 2.86 -6.80 -24.06
C VAL A 51 1.48 -6.27 -23.64
N VAL A 52 0.97 -6.69 -22.48
CA VAL A 52 -0.32 -6.21 -21.94
C VAL A 52 -0.26 -4.72 -21.63
N LEU A 53 0.85 -4.24 -21.05
CA LEU A 53 1.02 -2.85 -20.66
C LEU A 53 1.24 -1.94 -21.89
N LEU A 54 2.07 -2.36 -22.84
CA LEU A 54 2.38 -1.56 -24.04
C LEU A 54 1.36 -1.74 -25.19
N ALA A 55 0.22 -2.39 -24.94
CA ALA A 55 -0.80 -2.60 -25.96
C ALA A 55 -1.47 -1.29 -26.39
N ASP A 56 -1.72 -1.17 -27.70
CA ASP A 56 -2.49 -0.07 -28.30
C ASP A 56 -3.65 -0.66 -29.13
N PRO A 57 -4.93 -0.40 -28.75
CA PRO A 57 -5.39 0.45 -27.64
C PRO A 57 -5.08 -0.13 -26.25
N PRO A 58 -5.08 0.71 -25.18
CA PRO A 58 -4.80 0.26 -23.84
C PRO A 58 -5.80 -0.83 -23.38
N ARG A 59 -5.27 -1.85 -22.71
CA ARG A 59 -6.04 -2.96 -22.12
C ARG A 59 -6.91 -2.49 -20.96
N SER A 60 -7.78 -3.37 -20.47
CA SER A 60 -8.63 -3.03 -19.32
C SER A 60 -7.78 -2.74 -18.08
N GLY A 61 -8.37 -2.00 -17.12
CA GLY A 61 -7.72 -1.75 -15.83
C GLY A 61 -7.32 -3.05 -15.13
N ASP A 62 -8.15 -4.08 -15.14
CA ASP A 62 -7.86 -5.35 -14.47
C ASP A 62 -6.67 -6.10 -15.10
N GLU A 63 -6.56 -6.06 -16.44
CA GLU A 63 -5.43 -6.64 -17.17
C GLU A 63 -4.14 -5.90 -16.86
N ARG A 64 -4.19 -4.57 -16.86
CA ARG A 64 -3.04 -3.72 -16.54
C ARG A 64 -2.59 -3.89 -15.10
N ALA A 65 -3.52 -3.93 -14.15
CA ALA A 65 -3.22 -4.19 -12.74
C ALA A 65 -2.55 -5.57 -12.56
N SER A 66 -3.11 -6.60 -13.19
CA SER A 66 -2.53 -7.95 -13.17
C SER A 66 -1.14 -7.98 -13.83
N ALA A 67 -0.96 -7.24 -14.93
CA ALA A 67 0.33 -7.11 -15.59
C ALA A 67 1.37 -6.43 -14.69
N TRP A 68 1.02 -5.34 -14.01
CA TRP A 68 1.90 -4.71 -13.02
C TRP A 68 2.28 -5.65 -11.88
N GLN A 69 1.33 -6.42 -11.36
CA GLN A 69 1.62 -7.42 -10.32
C GLN A 69 2.59 -8.51 -10.80
N ARG A 70 2.50 -8.92 -12.07
CA ARG A 70 3.42 -9.91 -12.67
C ARG A 70 4.76 -9.32 -13.11
N LEU A 71 4.85 -8.00 -13.30
CA LEU A 71 6.09 -7.34 -13.67
C LEU A 71 7.03 -7.26 -12.46
N GLY A 72 8.04 -8.13 -12.44
CA GLY A 72 9.14 -8.12 -11.47
C GLY A 72 10.37 -7.37 -12.00
N ALA A 73 11.33 -7.08 -11.11
CA ALA A 73 12.57 -6.38 -11.45
C ALA A 73 13.39 -7.10 -12.53
N GLU A 74 13.50 -8.44 -12.45
CA GLU A 74 14.21 -9.23 -13.46
C GLU A 74 13.63 -9.06 -14.85
N ARG A 75 12.30 -9.14 -14.96
CA ARG A 75 11.60 -8.99 -16.24
C ARG A 75 11.68 -7.56 -16.77
N PHE A 76 11.61 -6.56 -15.88
CA PHE A 76 11.81 -5.16 -16.26
C PHE A 76 13.22 -4.93 -16.85
N HIS A 77 14.27 -5.48 -16.24
CA HIS A 77 15.64 -5.36 -16.75
C HIS A 77 15.86 -6.11 -18.08
N GLN A 78 15.08 -7.15 -18.37
CA GLN A 78 15.14 -7.88 -19.64
C GLN A 78 14.47 -7.14 -20.81
N CYS A 79 13.69 -6.08 -20.54
CA CYS A 79 13.04 -5.28 -21.57
C CYS A 79 14.06 -4.45 -22.37
N ALA A 80 13.73 -4.10 -23.61
CA ALA A 80 14.53 -3.14 -24.38
C ALA A 80 14.56 -1.77 -23.65
N PRO A 81 15.66 -0.99 -23.74
CA PRO A 81 15.76 0.29 -23.04
C PRO A 81 14.62 1.27 -23.36
N GLU A 82 14.15 1.28 -24.61
CA GLU A 82 13.00 2.09 -25.04
C GLU A 82 11.70 1.67 -24.33
N GLN A 83 11.47 0.37 -24.20
CA GLN A 83 10.32 -0.18 -23.48
C GLN A 83 10.41 0.13 -21.98
N GLN A 84 11.60 0.10 -21.38
CA GLN A 84 11.78 0.46 -19.97
C GLN A 84 11.38 1.92 -19.71
N VAL A 85 11.76 2.84 -20.60
CA VAL A 85 11.36 4.26 -20.51
C VAL A 85 9.84 4.40 -20.65
N GLN A 86 9.21 3.72 -21.60
CA GLN A 86 7.75 3.74 -21.77
C GLN A 86 7.03 3.18 -20.54
N LEU A 87 7.47 2.02 -20.04
CA LEU A 87 6.91 1.40 -18.83
C LEU A 87 7.09 2.31 -17.60
N TRP A 88 8.19 3.06 -17.52
CA TRP A 88 8.40 4.01 -16.43
C TRP A 88 7.40 5.17 -16.49
N HIS A 89 7.17 5.75 -17.66
CA HIS A 89 6.14 6.78 -17.84
C HIS A 89 4.74 6.27 -17.52
N MET A 90 4.44 5.02 -17.90
CA MET A 90 3.18 4.38 -17.53
C MET A 90 3.07 4.14 -16.03
N LEU A 91 4.12 3.68 -15.34
CA LEU A 91 4.11 3.51 -13.87
C LEU A 91 3.88 4.81 -13.13
N GLU A 92 4.53 5.90 -13.57
CA GLU A 92 4.36 7.22 -12.98
C GLU A 92 2.91 7.70 -13.14
N HIS A 93 2.37 7.59 -14.35
CA HIS A 93 0.97 7.90 -14.62
C HIS A 93 0.02 7.02 -13.79
N ASP A 94 0.27 5.72 -13.77
CA ASP A 94 -0.63 4.74 -13.20
C ASP A 94 -0.66 4.77 -11.68
N ALA A 95 0.47 5.03 -11.03
CA ALA A 95 0.54 5.14 -9.58
C ALA A 95 -0.15 6.42 -9.08
N ALA A 96 -0.06 7.51 -9.85
CA ALA A 96 -0.44 8.84 -9.40
C ALA A 96 -1.84 9.27 -9.88
N ARG A 97 -2.19 8.97 -11.13
CA ARG A 97 -3.32 9.60 -11.85
C ARG A 97 -4.40 8.65 -12.37
N GLU A 98 -4.16 7.34 -12.37
CA GLU A 98 -5.12 6.37 -12.94
C GLU A 98 -6.51 6.43 -12.30
N ALA A 99 -7.58 6.25 -13.09
CA ALA A 99 -8.94 6.33 -12.58
C ALA A 99 -9.35 5.08 -11.79
N SER A 100 -8.70 3.93 -12.04
CA SER A 100 -8.93 2.72 -11.27
C SER A 100 -8.03 2.65 -10.01
N PRO A 101 -8.60 2.56 -8.80
CA PRO A 101 -7.79 2.44 -7.57
C PRO A 101 -7.00 1.12 -7.55
N TRP A 102 -7.50 0.08 -8.22
CA TRP A 102 -6.83 -1.22 -8.29
C TRP A 102 -5.54 -1.18 -9.12
N VAL A 103 -5.56 -0.45 -10.24
CA VAL A 103 -4.37 -0.25 -11.07
C VAL A 103 -3.35 0.59 -10.30
N ARG A 104 -3.77 1.66 -9.60
CA ARG A 104 -2.88 2.46 -8.75
C ARG A 104 -2.16 1.62 -7.72
N LEU A 105 -2.89 0.81 -6.95
CA LEU A 105 -2.30 -0.07 -5.94
C LEU A 105 -1.28 -1.04 -6.54
N SER A 106 -1.60 -1.59 -7.70
CA SER A 106 -0.72 -2.54 -8.40
C SER A 106 0.54 -1.86 -8.95
N ALA A 107 0.41 -0.64 -9.48
CA ALA A 107 1.52 0.17 -9.95
C ALA A 107 2.44 0.61 -8.79
N ILE A 108 1.87 1.05 -7.65
CA ILE A 108 2.63 1.37 -6.42
C ILE A 108 3.38 0.14 -5.90
N GLN A 109 2.77 -1.04 -5.92
CA GLN A 109 3.44 -2.29 -5.57
C GLN A 109 4.56 -2.66 -6.55
N ALA A 110 4.39 -2.39 -7.84
CA ALA A 110 5.46 -2.55 -8.82
C ALA A 110 6.63 -1.59 -8.54
N LEU A 111 6.36 -0.31 -8.26
CA LEU A 111 7.38 0.68 -7.88
C LEU A 111 8.20 0.23 -6.67
N GLY A 112 7.57 -0.33 -5.63
CA GLY A 112 8.29 -0.85 -4.46
C GLY A 112 9.27 -1.99 -4.77
N ARG A 113 8.99 -2.78 -5.82
CA ARG A 113 9.84 -3.90 -6.25
C ARG A 113 10.95 -3.51 -7.23
N LEU A 114 10.80 -2.40 -7.96
CA LEU A 114 11.78 -1.97 -8.96
C LEU A 114 12.91 -1.14 -8.34
N PRO A 115 14.19 -1.48 -8.57
CA PRO A 115 15.33 -0.79 -7.96
C PRO A 115 15.71 0.50 -8.72
N ASP A 116 14.80 1.48 -8.77
CA ASP A 116 15.06 2.80 -9.39
C ASP A 116 15.01 3.91 -8.32
N PRO A 117 16.01 4.81 -8.22
CA PRO A 117 15.97 5.93 -7.27
C PRO A 117 14.81 6.91 -7.53
N ARG A 118 14.32 7.05 -8.76
CA ARG A 118 13.21 7.95 -9.14
C ARG A 118 11.89 7.56 -8.48
N ARG A 119 11.74 6.31 -8.04
CA ARG A 119 10.50 5.81 -7.42
C ARG A 119 10.10 6.55 -6.16
N VAL A 120 11.06 7.13 -5.43
CA VAL A 120 10.78 7.85 -4.17
C VAL A 120 9.84 9.02 -4.42
N GLY A 121 10.18 9.88 -5.39
CA GLY A 121 9.35 11.01 -5.78
C GLY A 121 7.96 10.56 -6.26
N VAL A 122 7.91 9.54 -7.13
CA VAL A 122 6.62 9.01 -7.65
C VAL A 122 5.73 8.46 -6.53
N LEU A 123 6.30 7.75 -5.56
CA LEU A 123 5.55 7.21 -4.42
C LEU A 123 5.03 8.32 -3.49
N ILE A 124 5.81 9.38 -3.27
CA ILE A 124 5.35 10.56 -2.52
C ILE A 124 4.21 11.26 -3.28
N THR A 125 4.34 11.43 -4.59
CA THR A 125 3.25 11.97 -5.44
C THR A 125 2.00 11.09 -5.37
N ALA A 126 2.14 9.77 -5.46
CA ALA A 126 1.03 8.83 -5.35
C ALA A 126 0.32 8.89 -3.98
N TYR A 127 1.08 9.09 -2.89
CA TYR A 127 0.52 9.33 -1.57
C TYR A 127 -0.34 10.60 -1.54
N HIS A 128 0.18 11.71 -2.08
CA HIS A 128 -0.55 12.99 -2.11
C HIS A 128 -1.77 12.97 -3.03
N GLN A 129 -1.73 12.18 -4.10
CA GLN A 129 -2.82 12.05 -5.07
C GLN A 129 -3.77 10.88 -4.74
N ALA A 130 -3.64 10.27 -3.56
CA ALA A 130 -4.40 9.08 -3.18
C ALA A 130 -5.92 9.28 -3.18
N ASP A 131 -6.41 10.52 -3.10
CA ASP A 131 -7.85 10.83 -3.08
C ASP A 131 -8.51 10.66 -4.45
N GLY A 132 -7.75 10.43 -5.52
CA GLY A 132 -8.27 10.18 -6.87
C GLY A 132 -8.75 11.44 -7.60
N TYR A 133 -8.50 12.64 -7.07
CA TYR A 133 -8.84 13.89 -7.75
C TYR A 133 -7.88 14.17 -8.91
N PRO A 134 -8.38 14.55 -10.10
CA PRO A 134 -7.53 15.02 -11.17
C PRO A 134 -6.84 16.32 -10.75
N GLU A 135 -5.60 16.48 -11.20
CA GLU A 135 -4.80 17.68 -10.94
C GLU A 135 -5.55 18.94 -11.40
N GLY A 136 -5.65 19.94 -10.52
CA GLY A 136 -6.43 21.17 -10.75
C GLY A 136 -7.87 21.11 -10.23
N TYR A 137 -8.35 19.97 -9.74
CA TYR A 137 -9.58 19.94 -8.95
C TYR A 137 -9.27 20.34 -7.52
N LEU A 138 -9.60 21.58 -7.16
CA LEU A 138 -9.66 21.96 -5.75
C LEU A 138 -10.82 21.16 -5.13
N PRO A 139 -10.58 20.32 -4.10
CA PRO A 139 -11.70 19.77 -3.35
C PRO A 139 -12.56 20.95 -2.91
N PRO A 140 -13.90 20.83 -2.92
CA PRO A 140 -14.72 21.84 -2.30
C PRO A 140 -14.18 21.97 -0.88
N THR A 141 -13.47 23.08 -0.60
CA THR A 141 -13.00 23.40 0.76
C THR A 141 -14.17 23.07 1.64
N SER A 142 -13.97 22.19 2.61
CA SER A 142 -14.99 21.73 3.55
C SER A 142 -15.50 22.95 4.30
N ALA A 143 -16.31 23.76 3.62
CA ALA A 143 -16.96 24.92 4.13
C ALA A 143 -17.88 24.30 5.15
N SER A 144 -17.52 24.49 6.43
CA SER A 144 -18.32 24.05 7.55
C SER A 144 -19.77 24.37 7.20
N PRO A 145 -20.66 23.36 7.13
CA PRO A 145 -22.02 23.60 6.69
C PRO A 145 -22.56 24.75 7.52
N PRO A 146 -22.99 25.87 6.91
CA PRO A 146 -23.51 26.98 7.68
C PRO A 146 -24.68 26.42 8.48
N ASN A 147 -24.56 26.50 9.81
CA ASN A 147 -25.52 26.06 10.82
C ASN A 147 -26.92 25.95 10.22
N SER A 148 -27.28 24.75 9.75
CA SER A 148 -28.58 24.53 9.13
C SER A 148 -29.58 24.48 10.26
N ALA A 149 -30.12 25.66 10.55
CA ALA A 149 -31.19 25.87 11.50
C ALA A 149 -32.32 24.89 11.17
N VAL A 150 -32.60 24.04 12.14
CA VAL A 150 -33.76 23.17 12.31
C VAL A 150 -34.98 23.71 11.55
N HIS A 151 -35.29 23.12 10.40
CA HIS A 151 -36.60 23.26 9.77
C HIS A 151 -37.50 22.11 10.26
N THR A 152 -38.14 22.34 11.41
CA THR A 152 -39.32 21.59 11.84
C THR A 152 -40.50 21.98 10.95
N GLY A 153 -40.72 21.20 9.89
CA GLY A 153 -41.87 21.35 9.00
C GLY A 153 -42.62 20.04 8.86
N THR A 154 -43.63 19.83 9.71
CA THR A 154 -44.68 18.83 9.49
C THR A 154 -45.47 19.19 8.23
N SER A 155 -45.50 18.34 7.21
CA SER A 155 -46.52 18.46 6.17
C SER A 155 -46.96 17.10 5.65
N ALA A 156 -48.16 16.73 6.06
CA ALA A 156 -48.98 15.70 5.44
C ALA A 156 -49.66 16.31 4.20
N GLY A 157 -49.34 15.81 3.01
CA GLY A 157 -50.02 16.23 1.79
C GLY A 157 -49.32 15.71 0.53
N ARG A 158 -49.71 14.52 0.06
CA ARG A 158 -49.35 14.05 -1.28
C ARG A 158 -50.01 14.96 -2.32
N LEU A 159 -49.20 15.57 -3.20
CA LEU A 159 -49.65 16.17 -4.46
C LEU A 159 -48.87 15.54 -5.62
N PRO A 160 -49.48 15.44 -6.81
CA PRO A 160 -49.04 14.56 -7.88
C PRO A 160 -47.91 15.14 -8.73
N THR A 161 -47.13 14.19 -9.23
CA THR A 161 -46.12 14.22 -10.30
C THR A 161 -46.44 15.18 -11.45
N ARG A 162 -45.67 16.27 -11.56
CA ARG A 162 -45.63 17.11 -12.77
C ARG A 162 -44.35 16.80 -13.54
N VAL A 163 -44.53 16.30 -14.77
CA VAL A 163 -43.51 16.02 -15.78
C VAL A 163 -42.89 17.35 -16.22
N GLY A 164 -41.79 17.71 -15.58
CA GLY A 164 -40.84 18.70 -16.09
C GLY A 164 -39.56 17.96 -16.40
N HIS A 165 -39.21 17.84 -17.68
CA HIS A 165 -37.87 17.44 -18.09
C HIS A 165 -36.90 18.57 -17.73
N ASP A 166 -36.59 18.71 -16.44
CA ASP A 166 -35.33 19.35 -16.07
C ASP A 166 -34.25 18.49 -16.71
N PRO A 167 -33.38 19.05 -17.58
CA PRO A 167 -32.27 18.30 -18.14
C PRO A 167 -31.50 17.78 -16.95
N LEU A 168 -31.57 16.46 -16.73
CA LEU A 168 -30.97 15.71 -15.63
C LEU A 168 -29.61 16.33 -15.35
N SER A 169 -29.63 17.27 -14.39
CA SER A 169 -28.49 18.15 -14.15
C SER A 169 -27.47 17.21 -13.60
N THR A 170 -26.51 16.92 -14.49
CA THR A 170 -25.37 16.05 -14.35
C THR A 170 -25.16 15.70 -12.89
N LEU A 171 -25.73 14.55 -12.49
CA LEU A 171 -25.35 13.88 -11.26
C LEU A 171 -23.87 13.52 -11.46
N SER A 172 -22.99 14.51 -11.28
CA SER A 172 -21.58 14.28 -11.07
C SER A 172 -21.56 13.44 -9.82
N GLY A 173 -21.38 12.13 -10.00
CA GLY A 173 -21.13 11.23 -8.90
C GLY A 173 -19.99 11.77 -8.04
N PRO A 174 -19.88 11.29 -6.79
CA PRO A 174 -18.77 11.67 -5.92
C PRO A 174 -17.46 11.57 -6.70
N ARG A 175 -16.79 12.70 -6.88
CA ARG A 175 -15.48 12.77 -7.54
C ARG A 175 -14.45 12.32 -6.51
N GLY A 176 -13.49 11.51 -6.94
CA GLY A 176 -12.47 10.93 -6.08
C GLY A 176 -12.80 9.51 -5.63
N PHE A 177 -11.86 8.88 -4.96
CA PHE A 177 -12.06 7.55 -4.38
C PHE A 177 -12.81 7.63 -3.05
N PRO A 178 -13.57 6.59 -2.71
CA PRO A 178 -14.01 6.38 -1.33
C PRO A 178 -12.80 6.40 -0.37
N PRO A 179 -12.96 6.93 0.86
CA PRO A 179 -11.85 7.09 1.81
C PRO A 179 -11.10 5.79 2.10
N GLU A 180 -11.78 4.64 2.09
CA GLU A 180 -11.16 3.33 2.26
C GLU A 180 -10.08 3.03 1.20
N TRP A 181 -10.31 3.45 -0.05
CA TRP A 181 -9.34 3.27 -1.14
C TRP A 181 -8.21 4.28 -1.05
N SER A 182 -8.51 5.53 -0.71
CA SER A 182 -7.49 6.56 -0.47
C SER A 182 -6.52 6.11 0.62
N ASN A 183 -7.04 5.60 1.75
CA ASN A 183 -6.23 5.12 2.86
C ASN A 183 -5.41 3.89 2.46
N ALA A 184 -5.99 2.96 1.69
CA ALA A 184 -5.26 1.80 1.18
C ALA A 184 -4.11 2.20 0.26
N ILE A 185 -4.32 3.18 -0.63
CA ILE A 185 -3.29 3.73 -1.53
C ILE A 185 -2.18 4.39 -0.73
N ARG A 186 -2.51 5.27 0.24
CA ARG A 186 -1.52 5.90 1.13
C ARG A 186 -0.70 4.87 1.90
N CYS A 187 -1.36 3.90 2.56
CA CYS A 187 -0.68 2.83 3.29
C CYS A 187 0.27 2.06 2.37
N ARG A 188 -0.18 1.73 1.15
CA ARG A 188 0.66 0.98 0.20
C ARG A 188 1.85 1.79 -0.30
N ALA A 189 1.68 3.09 -0.54
CA ALA A 189 2.76 3.99 -0.93
C ALA A 189 3.83 4.09 0.17
N LEU A 190 3.41 4.22 1.44
CA LEU A 190 4.33 4.25 2.58
C LEU A 190 5.09 2.92 2.74
N GLU A 191 4.40 1.79 2.58
CA GLU A 191 5.05 0.47 2.62
C GLU A 191 6.10 0.31 1.50
N ALA A 192 5.80 0.79 0.30
CA ALA A 192 6.74 0.80 -0.83
C ALA A 192 7.90 1.78 -0.59
N LEU A 193 7.66 2.95 0.01
CA LEU A 193 8.71 3.90 0.41
C LEU A 193 9.70 3.27 1.40
N GLY A 194 9.19 2.49 2.36
CA GLY A 194 10.03 1.75 3.31
C GLY A 194 10.99 0.75 2.64
N GLN A 195 10.62 0.22 1.47
CA GLN A 195 11.48 -0.68 0.68
C GLN A 195 12.59 0.06 -0.08
N THR A 196 12.50 1.39 -0.21
CA THR A 196 13.49 2.17 -0.97
C THR A 196 14.79 2.39 -0.21
N GLN A 197 14.74 2.35 1.13
CA GLN A 197 15.86 2.68 2.01
C GLN A 197 16.55 4.01 1.64
N SER A 198 15.79 4.99 1.14
CA SER A 198 16.30 6.33 0.84
C SER A 198 16.11 7.28 2.02
N VAL A 199 17.07 8.19 2.23
CA VAL A 199 16.99 9.20 3.32
C VAL A 199 15.79 10.12 3.15
N GLU A 200 15.45 10.45 1.91
CA GLU A 200 14.26 11.23 1.57
C GLU A 200 12.96 10.51 1.98
N ALA A 201 12.85 9.21 1.69
CA ALA A 201 11.72 8.41 2.16
C ALA A 201 11.64 8.38 3.69
N VAL A 202 12.75 8.22 4.41
CA VAL A 202 12.76 8.23 5.88
C VAL A 202 12.23 9.55 6.45
N ARG A 203 12.64 10.69 5.89
CA ARG A 203 12.15 12.01 6.31
C ARG A 203 10.65 12.16 6.09
N PHE A 204 10.16 11.73 4.92
CA PHE A 204 8.73 11.77 4.61
C PHE A 204 7.93 10.83 5.54
N LEU A 205 8.40 9.60 5.74
CA LEU A 205 7.78 8.64 6.65
C LEU A 205 7.77 9.15 8.10
N ALA A 206 8.83 9.84 8.56
CA ALA A 206 8.90 10.45 9.88
C ALA A 206 7.85 11.56 10.06
N ALA A 207 7.66 12.39 9.04
CA ALA A 207 6.62 13.41 9.02
C ALA A 207 5.22 12.78 9.13
N VAL A 208 4.93 11.77 8.30
CA VAL A 208 3.64 11.05 8.33
C VAL A 208 3.40 10.29 9.63
N ALA A 209 4.45 9.74 10.27
CA ALA A 209 4.32 9.07 11.57
C ALA A 209 4.03 10.03 12.74
N GLY A 210 4.26 11.34 12.55
CA GLY A 210 4.12 12.36 13.58
C GLY A 210 5.37 12.55 14.44
N ALA A 211 6.56 12.26 13.91
CA ALA A 211 7.83 12.54 14.59
C ALA A 211 8.05 14.05 14.76
N TYR A 212 7.64 14.84 13.76
CA TYR A 212 7.83 16.29 13.71
C TYR A 212 6.48 16.98 13.48
N PRO A 213 5.82 17.52 14.52
CA PRO A 213 4.47 18.07 14.42
C PRO A 213 4.36 19.28 13.48
N ASP A 214 5.45 20.03 13.30
CA ASP A 214 5.50 21.19 12.40
C ASP A 214 5.41 20.80 10.91
N ASN A 215 5.66 19.53 10.58
CA ASN A 215 5.67 19.01 9.22
C ASN A 215 4.45 18.10 8.96
N ALA A 216 3.27 18.50 9.43
CA ALA A 216 2.06 17.72 9.24
C ALA A 216 1.74 17.55 7.74
N VAL A 217 1.68 16.29 7.30
CA VAL A 217 1.34 15.92 5.92
C VAL A 217 -0.18 15.64 5.84
N PRO A 218 -0.89 16.06 4.79
CA PRO A 218 -2.30 15.70 4.60
C PRO A 218 -2.52 14.18 4.70
N GLY A 219 -3.54 13.76 5.44
CA GLY A 219 -3.85 12.35 5.67
C GLY A 219 -3.01 11.66 6.75
N ALA A 220 -2.01 12.34 7.33
CA ALA A 220 -1.21 11.78 8.42
C ALA A 220 -1.95 11.71 9.76
N ASP A 221 -3.14 12.30 9.87
CA ASP A 221 -4.03 12.18 11.02
C ASP A 221 -4.72 10.81 11.11
N GLU A 222 -4.80 10.08 9.98
CA GLU A 222 -5.38 8.74 9.92
C GLU A 222 -4.48 7.72 10.64
N ARG A 223 -5.07 7.03 11.62
CA ARG A 223 -4.37 6.04 12.46
C ARG A 223 -3.64 4.95 11.65
N ASP A 224 -4.31 4.38 10.65
CA ASP A 224 -3.75 3.28 9.85
C ASP A 224 -2.57 3.75 8.98
N VAL A 225 -2.62 4.99 8.49
CA VAL A 225 -1.55 5.62 7.72
C VAL A 225 -0.32 5.84 8.59
N ARG A 226 -0.50 6.34 9.83
CA ARG A 226 0.60 6.48 10.81
C ARG A 226 1.23 5.12 11.15
N LEU A 227 0.41 4.09 11.39
CA LEU A 227 0.88 2.74 11.66
C LEU A 227 1.62 2.14 10.45
N ALA A 228 1.19 2.42 9.22
CA ALA A 228 1.90 2.04 8.01
C ALA A 228 3.25 2.75 7.90
N ALA A 229 3.32 4.04 8.21
CA ALA A 229 4.57 4.81 8.23
C ALA A 229 5.56 4.26 9.27
N ILE A 230 5.12 3.94 10.48
CA ILE A 230 5.96 3.31 11.52
C ILE A 230 6.47 1.94 11.08
N ARG A 231 5.61 1.11 10.46
CA ARG A 231 6.01 -0.18 9.87
C ARG A 231 7.01 -0.03 8.73
N ALA A 232 6.93 1.06 7.98
CA ALA A 232 7.88 1.37 6.91
C ALA A 232 9.23 1.84 7.49
N LEU A 233 9.21 2.75 8.49
CA LEU A 233 10.40 3.23 9.20
C LEU A 233 11.18 2.08 9.84
N SER A 234 10.51 1.10 10.45
CA SER A 234 11.18 -0.07 11.04
C SER A 234 11.85 -1.01 10.03
N ARG A 235 11.59 -0.83 8.73
CA ARG A 235 12.31 -1.50 7.64
C ARG A 235 13.46 -0.68 7.08
N CYS A 236 13.49 0.64 7.35
CA CYS A 236 14.55 1.53 6.92
C CYS A 236 15.74 1.39 7.88
N ARG A 237 16.83 0.75 7.41
CA ARG A 237 18.07 0.57 8.19
C ARG A 237 18.96 1.82 8.17
N GLN A 238 18.40 2.93 8.60
CA GLN A 238 19.11 4.20 8.68
C GLN A 238 19.06 4.74 10.12
N PRO A 239 20.12 5.37 10.62
CA PRO A 239 20.09 5.98 11.96
C PRO A 239 18.98 7.03 12.09
N GLU A 240 18.65 7.74 11.01
CA GLU A 240 17.55 8.70 10.93
C GLU A 240 16.18 8.05 11.20
N ALA A 241 15.99 6.77 10.84
CA ALA A 241 14.75 6.06 11.12
C ALA A 241 14.61 5.73 12.62
N VAL A 242 15.72 5.45 13.30
CA VAL A 242 15.75 5.22 14.76
C VAL A 242 15.43 6.52 15.50
N ASP A 243 16.03 7.64 15.08
CA ASP A 243 15.73 8.96 15.63
C ASP A 243 14.25 9.34 15.43
N ALA A 244 13.72 9.13 14.21
CA ALA A 244 12.31 9.37 13.91
C ALA A 244 11.36 8.55 14.80
N LEU A 245 11.63 7.24 14.95
CA LEU A 245 10.82 6.37 15.82
C LEU A 245 10.90 6.78 17.29
N PHE A 246 12.07 7.20 17.77
CA PHE A 246 12.22 7.76 19.11
C PHE A 246 11.36 9.02 19.31
N HIS A 247 11.38 9.94 18.35
CA HIS A 247 10.53 11.13 18.38
C HIS A 247 9.04 10.79 18.38
N VAL A 248 8.62 9.79 17.58
CA VAL A 248 7.23 9.29 17.61
C VAL A 248 6.89 8.75 19.01
N LEU A 249 7.76 7.94 19.62
CA LEU A 249 7.54 7.38 20.96
C LEU A 249 7.39 8.49 22.01
N LYS A 250 8.30 9.48 21.98
CA LYS A 250 8.30 10.64 22.88
C LYS A 250 7.04 11.50 22.73
N ASN A 251 6.66 11.83 21.50
CA ASN A 251 5.48 12.66 21.23
C ASN A 251 4.17 11.95 21.61
N ASN A 252 4.14 10.61 21.57
CA ASN A 252 2.94 9.81 21.84
C ASN A 252 2.94 9.18 23.24
N THR A 253 3.89 9.51 24.13
CA THR A 253 3.98 8.89 25.48
C THR A 253 2.69 9.09 26.30
N HIS A 254 1.99 10.21 26.09
CA HIS A 254 0.70 10.51 26.74
C HIS A 254 -0.51 10.14 25.89
N SER A 255 -0.31 9.58 24.69
CA SER A 255 -1.39 9.18 23.80
C SER A 255 -2.06 7.90 24.29
N THR A 256 -3.39 7.84 24.19
CA THR A 256 -4.18 6.63 24.47
C THR A 256 -3.95 5.53 23.42
N ASP A 257 -3.29 5.83 22.29
CA ASP A 257 -3.08 4.85 21.23
C ASP A 257 -1.92 3.89 21.55
N THR A 258 -2.25 2.84 22.29
CA THR A 258 -1.33 1.76 22.67
C THR A 258 -0.76 1.01 21.46
N ALA A 259 -1.49 0.95 20.33
CA ALA A 259 -1.01 0.26 19.14
C ALA A 259 0.15 1.02 18.47
N LEU A 260 0.06 2.35 18.41
CA LEU A 260 1.15 3.19 17.90
C LEU A 260 2.39 3.07 18.78
N LEU A 261 2.24 3.15 20.10
CA LEU A 261 3.34 3.00 21.05
C LEU A 261 4.02 1.63 20.93
N HIS A 262 3.23 0.55 20.93
CA HIS A 262 3.74 -0.81 20.81
C HIS A 262 4.49 -1.04 19.49
N ARG A 263 3.93 -0.59 18.35
CA ARG A 263 4.59 -0.74 17.04
C ARG A 263 5.85 0.12 16.90
N THR A 264 5.86 1.30 17.51
CA THR A 264 7.04 2.17 17.51
C THR A 264 8.17 1.52 18.31
N HIS A 265 7.85 1.02 19.51
CA HIS A 265 8.77 0.27 20.35
C HIS A 265 9.31 -0.98 19.64
N GLU A 266 8.45 -1.82 19.05
CA GLU A 266 8.85 -2.98 18.27
C GLU A 266 9.81 -2.59 17.12
N GLY A 267 9.54 -1.47 16.46
CA GLY A 267 10.42 -0.92 15.43
C GLY A 267 11.80 -0.52 15.95
N LEU A 268 11.88 0.12 17.12
CA LEU A 268 13.14 0.49 17.78
C LEU A 268 13.93 -0.76 18.19
N VAL A 269 13.29 -1.73 18.82
CA VAL A 269 13.90 -3.02 19.19
C VAL A 269 14.44 -3.72 17.94
N ARG A 270 13.67 -3.76 16.85
CA ARG A 270 14.08 -4.38 15.59
C ARG A 270 15.31 -3.70 14.97
N LEU A 271 15.34 -2.37 14.92
CA LEU A 271 16.44 -1.64 14.27
C LEU A 271 17.73 -1.62 15.11
N THR A 272 17.60 -1.60 16.44
CA THR A 272 18.75 -1.50 17.36
C THR A 272 19.22 -2.84 17.91
N GLY A 273 18.36 -3.86 17.89
CA GLY A 273 18.61 -5.16 18.52
C GLY A 273 18.59 -5.12 20.04
N ARG A 274 18.14 -4.02 20.67
CA ARG A 274 18.09 -3.85 22.12
C ARG A 274 16.66 -3.97 22.63
N ASP A 275 16.44 -4.85 23.60
CA ASP A 275 15.14 -5.02 24.26
C ASP A 275 15.07 -4.12 25.51
N LEU A 276 14.74 -2.84 25.30
CA LEU A 276 14.55 -1.85 26.35
C LEU A 276 13.05 -1.60 26.57
N PRO A 277 12.60 -1.11 27.75
CA PRO A 277 11.21 -0.75 27.93
C PRO A 277 10.78 0.37 26.94
N PRO A 278 9.48 0.54 26.67
CA PRO A 278 8.94 1.61 25.82
C PRO A 278 9.00 3.00 26.48
N ASP A 279 10.01 3.25 27.31
CA ASP A 279 10.24 4.52 27.99
C ASP A 279 11.22 5.39 27.19
N PRO A 280 10.83 6.62 26.79
CA PRO A 280 11.71 7.51 26.04
C PRO A 280 13.07 7.76 26.70
N GLN A 281 13.16 7.83 28.04
CA GLN A 281 14.43 8.12 28.71
C GLN A 281 15.47 7.02 28.44
N SER A 282 15.04 5.75 28.50
CA SER A 282 15.90 4.60 28.22
C SER A 282 16.44 4.60 26.78
N TRP A 283 15.62 5.03 25.81
CA TRP A 283 16.03 5.13 24.41
C TRP A 283 16.95 6.32 24.13
N GLN A 284 16.83 7.42 24.88
CA GLN A 284 17.67 8.60 24.72
C GLN A 284 19.15 8.30 25.01
N GLU A 285 19.44 7.49 26.03
CA GLU A 285 20.81 7.07 26.35
C GLU A 285 21.45 6.27 25.20
N VAL A 286 20.66 5.42 24.53
CA VAL A 286 21.11 4.65 23.35
C VAL A 286 21.46 5.59 22.20
N LEU A 287 20.62 6.59 21.94
CA LEU A 287 20.87 7.58 20.88
C LEU A 287 22.14 8.40 21.16
N GLN A 288 22.37 8.81 22.42
CA GLN A 288 23.55 9.56 22.83
C GLN A 288 24.85 8.75 22.73
N THR A 289 24.79 7.45 23.01
CA THR A 289 25.95 6.54 22.91
C THR A 289 26.33 6.26 21.44
N GLY A 290 25.46 6.59 20.51
CA GLY A 290 25.58 6.28 19.09
C GLY A 290 24.75 5.06 18.71
N VAL A 291 24.01 5.18 17.61
CA VAL A 291 23.10 4.14 17.13
C VAL A 291 23.89 3.01 16.47
N THR A 292 23.99 1.87 17.16
CA THR A 292 24.44 0.61 16.57
C THR A 292 23.24 -0.08 15.94
N LEU A 293 23.18 -0.10 14.60
CA LEU A 293 22.13 -0.84 13.89
C LEU A 293 22.35 -2.34 14.04
N ALA A 294 21.27 -3.08 14.31
CA ALA A 294 21.31 -4.53 14.32
C ALA A 294 21.68 -5.06 12.92
N PRO A 295 22.43 -6.18 12.84
CA PRO A 295 22.69 -6.84 11.56
C PRO A 295 21.40 -7.21 10.84
N GLU A 296 21.47 -7.49 9.54
CA GLU A 296 20.29 -7.98 8.82
C GLU A 296 19.87 -9.33 9.39
N PRO A 297 18.58 -9.52 9.75
CA PRO A 297 18.13 -10.81 10.16
C PRO A 297 18.32 -11.72 8.97
N THR A 298 18.90 -12.86 9.25
CA THR A 298 19.02 -13.91 8.26
C THR A 298 17.62 -14.41 7.88
N TRP A 299 17.47 -15.02 6.70
CA TRP A 299 16.17 -15.49 6.22
C TRP A 299 15.47 -16.46 7.19
N TRP A 300 16.22 -17.20 8.01
CA TRP A 300 15.66 -18.13 9.00
C TRP A 300 15.18 -17.41 10.27
N GLU A 301 15.80 -16.29 10.65
CA GLU A 301 15.30 -15.41 11.72
C GLU A 301 13.96 -14.80 11.31
N GLU A 302 13.84 -14.33 10.07
CA GLU A 302 12.56 -13.85 9.55
C GLU A 302 11.49 -14.95 9.51
N ALA A 303 11.87 -16.18 9.17
CA ALA A 303 10.97 -17.33 9.19
C ALA A 303 10.54 -17.70 10.62
N ALA A 304 11.48 -17.69 11.56
CA ALA A 304 11.21 -17.97 12.97
C ALA A 304 10.26 -16.92 13.56
N ASP A 305 10.48 -15.64 13.29
CA ASP A 305 9.60 -14.55 13.73
C ASP A 305 8.18 -14.72 13.20
N LYS A 306 8.02 -15.10 11.92
CA LYS A 306 6.70 -15.39 11.34
C LYS A 306 6.00 -16.54 12.07
N VAL A 307 6.73 -17.58 12.45
CA VAL A 307 6.19 -18.71 13.22
C VAL A 307 5.79 -18.27 14.62
N VAL A 308 6.64 -17.50 15.32
CA VAL A 308 6.35 -16.98 16.67
C VAL A 308 5.11 -16.09 16.65
N GLN A 309 5.00 -15.20 15.66
CA GLN A 309 3.81 -14.36 15.49
C GLN A 309 2.57 -15.22 15.22
N ALA A 310 2.64 -16.21 14.32
CA ALA A 310 1.51 -17.10 14.04
C ALA A 310 1.06 -17.89 15.29
N VAL A 311 2.00 -18.37 16.10
CA VAL A 311 1.70 -19.07 17.35
C VAL A 311 1.05 -18.13 18.38
N ARG A 312 1.50 -16.87 18.47
CA ARG A 312 0.86 -15.86 19.34
C ARG A 312 -0.57 -15.56 18.92
N TRP A 313 -0.87 -15.55 17.62
CA TRP A 313 -2.23 -15.35 17.11
C TRP A 313 -3.17 -16.54 17.39
N LEU A 314 -2.64 -17.75 17.56
CA LEU A 314 -3.42 -18.95 17.83
C LEU A 314 -3.73 -19.16 19.33
N ARG A 315 -3.12 -18.37 20.22
CA ARG A 315 -3.37 -18.41 21.66
C ARG A 315 -4.33 -17.30 22.05
#